data_AF-A0A348N4G7-F1
#
_entry.id   AF-A0A348N4G7-F1
#
_cell.length_a   1.000
_cell.length_b   1.000
_cell.length_c   1.000
_cell.angle_alpha   90.00
_cell.angle_beta   90.00
_cell.angle_gamma   90.00
#
_symmetry.space_group_name_H-M   'P 1'
#
loop_
_entity.id
_entity.type
_entity.pdbx_description
1 polymer ?
#
loop_
_entity_poly.entity_id
_entity_poly.type
_entity_poly.pdbx_seq_one_letter_code
_entity_poly.pdbx_strand_id
1 'polypeptide(L)'
;MERLIYTKYSTDRDKAFAIRTDRLVDDKGNESIKKVALFDEGVSHLKHMSDMSILLKDRYGDKLVISKSSLEGKVLDNEFVVGVSFFDIFEELLKTGGANNVLEALDNYKAIIEYSNKGHELFVVTKDFEDVFGRHEELEKMELQTSFVTDIDMIFDNIIISDNGKWQLIDYEWTFDFPIPIKYVLFRTLFYLYNDTSIGIVLDWPDALARMGINHGEATCFRKMEHHFQQYVMKGVRTIESEVNNGRKQNIAFEELTDGYREGVWYKSRYRELEKEYKECKTKLEEYKNYKRRAEEILDKYGKLREEYLRQESKLRELRGRKLYKIGKRINKL
;
A
#
# COMPACT_ATOMS: atom_id res chain seq x y z
N MET A 1 14.35 -25.14 1.10
CA MET A 1 14.27 -24.34 2.32
C MET A 1 13.45 -23.10 1.97
N GLU A 2 12.52 -22.66 2.82
CA GLU A 2 11.77 -21.43 2.52
C GLU A 2 12.58 -20.21 3.00
N ARG A 3 12.67 -19.17 2.17
CA ARG A 3 13.33 -17.90 2.51
C ARG A 3 12.28 -16.83 2.76
N LEU A 4 12.36 -16.17 3.92
CA LEU A 4 11.52 -15.02 4.26
C LEU A 4 11.93 -13.79 3.46
N ILE A 5 10.97 -13.21 2.74
CA ILE A 5 11.14 -11.94 2.01
C ILE A 5 10.77 -10.77 2.92
N TYR A 6 9.59 -10.82 3.54
CA TYR A 6 9.17 -9.85 4.55
C TYR A 6 8.16 -10.47 5.51
N THR A 7 7.98 -9.83 6.66
CA THR A 7 6.93 -10.14 7.64
C THR A 7 6.23 -8.85 8.08
N LYS A 8 4.91 -8.90 8.24
CA LYS A 8 4.07 -7.80 8.76
C LYS A 8 3.27 -8.31 9.96
N TYR A 9 3.19 -7.49 11.00
CA TYR A 9 2.40 -7.78 12.20
C TYR A 9 1.22 -6.82 12.28
N SER A 10 0.01 -7.36 12.34
CA SER A 10 -1.22 -6.59 12.58
C SER A 10 -1.61 -6.78 14.06
N THR A 11 -1.00 -6.00 14.94
CA THR A 11 -1.08 -6.13 16.42
C THR A 11 -1.82 -4.98 17.09
N ASP A 12 -2.16 -3.96 16.33
CA ASP A 12 -2.95 -2.79 16.70
C ASP A 12 -4.46 -3.07 16.78
N ARG A 13 -4.81 -4.32 17.10
CA ARG A 13 -6.18 -4.86 17.11
C ARG A 13 -6.33 -5.91 18.20
N ASP A 14 -7.57 -6.30 18.48
CA ASP A 14 -7.88 -7.32 19.47
C ASP A 14 -7.12 -8.63 19.20
N LYS A 15 -6.82 -9.39 20.26
CA LYS A 15 -6.07 -10.65 20.16
C LYS A 15 -6.74 -11.66 19.23
N ALA A 16 -8.08 -11.66 19.16
CA ALA A 16 -8.83 -12.52 18.25
C ALA A 16 -8.59 -12.18 16.77
N PHE A 17 -8.06 -10.99 16.47
CA PHE A 17 -7.74 -10.59 15.12
C PHE A 17 -6.23 -10.49 14.88
N ALA A 18 -5.38 -10.47 15.91
CA ALA A 18 -3.95 -10.22 15.72
C ALA A 18 -3.25 -11.34 14.92
N ILE A 19 -2.69 -11.00 13.75
CA ILE A 19 -1.98 -11.96 12.87
C ILE A 19 -0.59 -11.46 12.49
N ARG A 20 0.27 -12.40 12.12
CA ARG A 20 1.50 -12.17 11.36
C ARG A 20 1.31 -12.66 9.94
N THR A 21 1.72 -11.86 8.96
CA THR A 21 1.73 -12.21 7.54
C THR A 21 3.16 -12.29 7.05
N ASP A 22 3.56 -13.45 6.54
CA ASP A 22 4.88 -13.71 6.01
C ASP A 22 4.81 -13.90 4.49
N ARG A 23 5.65 -13.20 3.73
CA ARG A 23 5.91 -13.52 2.31
C ARG A 23 7.16 -14.38 2.22
N LEU A 24 6.99 -15.56 1.64
CA LEU A 24 8.02 -16.60 1.57
C LEU A 24 8.31 -16.94 0.10
N VAL A 25 9.53 -17.40 -0.17
CA VAL A 25 9.91 -17.98 -1.46
C VAL A 25 10.60 -19.33 -1.23
N ASP A 26 10.20 -20.36 -1.98
CA ASP A 26 10.85 -21.67 -1.93
C ASP A 26 12.11 -21.73 -2.82
N ASP A 27 12.85 -22.85 -2.78
CA ASP A 27 14.07 -23.04 -3.59
C ASP A 27 13.78 -23.07 -5.11
N LYS A 28 12.51 -23.28 -5.51
CA LYS A 28 12.06 -23.31 -6.90
C LYS A 28 11.60 -21.93 -7.38
N GLY A 29 11.60 -20.92 -6.51
CA GLY A 29 11.13 -19.57 -6.82
C GLY A 29 9.61 -19.39 -6.70
N ASN A 30 8.87 -20.37 -6.19
CA ASN A 30 7.45 -20.20 -5.91
C ASN A 30 7.26 -19.36 -4.67
N GLU A 31 6.33 -18.42 -4.73
CA GLU A 31 6.01 -17.52 -3.63
C GLU A 31 4.71 -17.92 -2.93
N SER A 32 4.65 -17.71 -1.62
CA SER A 32 3.45 -17.90 -0.81
C SER A 32 3.31 -16.81 0.25
N ILE A 33 2.07 -16.58 0.67
CA ILE A 33 1.73 -15.65 1.76
C ILE A 33 1.16 -16.46 2.91
N LYS A 34 1.89 -16.57 4.02
CA LYS A 34 1.44 -17.31 5.20
C LYS A 34 0.93 -16.35 6.27
N LYS A 35 -0.35 -16.48 6.64
CA LYS A 35 -0.97 -15.77 7.76
C LYS A 35 -1.01 -16.69 8.99
N VAL A 36 -0.53 -16.20 10.13
CA VAL A 36 -0.43 -16.96 11.39
C VAL A 36 -1.07 -16.15 12.51
N ALA A 37 -1.98 -16.78 13.26
CA ALA A 37 -2.57 -16.16 14.45
C ALA A 37 -1.51 -15.99 15.53
N LEU A 38 -1.43 -14.79 16.12
CA LEU A 38 -0.46 -14.51 17.19
C LEU A 38 -0.90 -15.06 18.54
N PHE A 39 -2.22 -15.25 18.71
CA PHE A 39 -2.85 -15.79 19.89
C PHE A 39 -3.84 -16.90 19.50
N ASP A 40 -4.16 -17.79 20.44
CA ASP A 40 -5.05 -18.92 20.18
C ASP A 40 -6.47 -18.47 19.82
N GLU A 41 -6.90 -17.34 20.36
CA GLU A 41 -8.16 -16.66 20.06
C GLU A 41 -8.29 -16.31 18.56
N GLY A 42 -7.18 -16.10 17.84
CA GLY A 42 -7.18 -15.74 16.42
C GLY A 42 -7.25 -16.92 15.45
N VAL A 43 -7.24 -18.16 15.93
CA VAL A 43 -7.32 -19.34 15.05
C VAL A 43 -8.69 -19.43 14.38
N SER A 44 -9.77 -19.08 15.07
CA SER A 44 -11.12 -19.03 14.48
C SER A 44 -11.21 -17.97 13.39
N HIS A 45 -10.49 -16.86 13.51
CA HIS A 45 -10.43 -15.81 12.50
C HIS A 45 -9.79 -16.31 11.20
N LEU A 46 -8.66 -17.03 11.29
CA LEU A 46 -8.03 -17.64 10.10
C LEU A 46 -8.91 -18.72 9.45
N LYS A 47 -9.63 -19.50 10.26
CA LYS A 47 -10.59 -20.48 9.75
C LYS A 47 -11.73 -19.78 8.99
N HIS A 48 -12.29 -18.74 9.58
CA HIS A 48 -13.31 -17.91 8.95
C HIS A 48 -12.85 -17.37 7.59
N MET A 49 -11.63 -16.82 7.51
CA MET A 49 -11.05 -16.37 6.23
C MET A 49 -11.02 -17.48 5.17
N SER A 50 -10.63 -18.70 5.56
CA SER A 50 -10.61 -19.85 4.65
C SER A 50 -12.01 -20.20 4.15
N ASP A 51 -12.99 -20.27 5.04
CA ASP A 51 -14.39 -20.55 4.69
C ASP A 51 -14.98 -19.46 3.77
N MET A 52 -14.70 -18.19 4.08
CA MET A 52 -15.15 -17.03 3.29
C MET A 52 -14.59 -17.01 1.87
N SER A 53 -13.36 -17.48 1.67
CA SER A 53 -12.76 -17.57 0.33
C SER A 53 -13.59 -18.43 -0.64
N ILE A 54 -14.23 -19.49 -0.13
CA ILE A 54 -15.08 -20.39 -0.90
C ILE A 54 -16.40 -19.70 -1.26
N LEU A 55 -17.01 -19.03 -0.28
CA LEU A 55 -18.29 -18.32 -0.47
C LEU A 55 -18.15 -17.14 -1.42
N LEU A 56 -17.08 -16.36 -1.30
CA LEU A 56 -16.78 -15.25 -2.21
C LEU A 56 -16.54 -15.75 -3.64
N LYS A 57 -15.88 -16.90 -3.80
CA LYS A 57 -15.66 -17.49 -5.12
C LYS A 57 -16.97 -17.84 -5.82
N ASP A 58 -17.93 -18.42 -5.10
CA ASP A 58 -19.28 -18.68 -5.64
C ASP A 58 -20.03 -17.36 -5.95
N ARG A 59 -19.90 -16.37 -5.05
CA ARG A 59 -20.50 -15.05 -5.19
C ARG A 59 -20.04 -14.31 -6.44
N TYR A 60 -18.74 -14.26 -6.72
CA TYR A 60 -18.19 -13.45 -7.82
C TYR A 60 -17.87 -14.23 -9.10
N GLY A 61 -17.67 -15.55 -9.03
CA GLY A 61 -17.29 -16.36 -10.20
C GLY A 61 -16.07 -15.78 -10.93
N ASP A 62 -16.17 -15.67 -12.25
CA ASP A 62 -15.07 -15.14 -13.09
C ASP A 62 -14.99 -13.60 -13.13
N LYS A 63 -15.95 -12.88 -12.53
CA LYS A 63 -15.92 -11.41 -12.51
C LYS A 63 -14.86 -10.87 -11.58
N LEU A 64 -14.66 -11.54 -10.45
CA LEU A 64 -13.59 -11.26 -9.50
C LEU A 64 -13.09 -12.60 -8.96
N VAL A 65 -11.84 -12.92 -9.29
CA VAL A 65 -11.22 -14.17 -8.86
C VAL A 65 -10.73 -14.00 -7.43
N ILE A 66 -11.08 -14.93 -6.56
CA ILE A 66 -10.64 -14.91 -5.17
C ILE A 66 -9.35 -15.73 -5.06
N SER A 67 -8.29 -15.14 -4.46
CA SER A 67 -7.03 -15.84 -4.25
C SER A 67 -7.25 -17.09 -3.40
N LYS A 68 -6.62 -18.21 -3.78
CA LYS A 68 -6.81 -19.46 -3.06
C LYS A 68 -6.18 -19.37 -1.68
N SER A 69 -6.81 -20.04 -0.72
CA SER A 69 -6.20 -20.31 0.58
C SER A 69 -6.36 -21.77 0.98
N SER A 70 -5.43 -22.22 1.81
CA SER A 70 -5.49 -23.52 2.49
C SER A 70 -5.07 -23.35 3.94
N LEU A 71 -5.91 -23.80 4.86
CA LEU A 71 -5.62 -23.77 6.29
C LEU A 71 -4.96 -25.08 6.73
N GLU A 72 -3.77 -25.01 7.30
CA GLU A 72 -3.07 -26.12 7.94
C GLU A 72 -2.74 -25.77 9.41
N GLY A 73 -3.49 -26.37 10.34
CA GLY A 73 -3.34 -26.08 11.76
C GLY A 73 -3.68 -24.62 12.10
N LYS A 74 -2.67 -23.82 12.44
CA LYS A 74 -2.80 -22.38 12.78
C LYS A 74 -2.25 -21.46 11.67
N VAL A 75 -1.97 -22.01 10.49
CA VAL A 75 -1.36 -21.29 9.38
C VAL A 75 -2.32 -21.31 8.21
N LEU A 76 -2.73 -20.14 7.76
CA LEU A 76 -3.46 -19.96 6.50
C LEU A 76 -2.43 -19.65 5.41
N ASP A 77 -2.28 -20.56 4.46
CA ASP A 77 -1.42 -20.37 3.29
C ASP A 77 -2.27 -19.80 2.15
N ASN A 78 -1.91 -18.61 1.69
CA ASN A 78 -2.56 -17.89 0.61
C ASN A 78 -1.67 -17.91 -0.64
N GLU A 79 -2.31 -18.12 -1.79
CA GLU A 79 -1.67 -18.01 -3.11
C GLU A 79 -1.08 -16.60 -3.30
N PHE A 80 0.19 -16.54 -3.70
CA PHE A 80 0.78 -15.28 -4.14
C PHE A 80 0.27 -14.95 -5.55
N VAL A 81 -0.46 -13.85 -5.67
CA VAL A 81 -1.02 -13.40 -6.96
C VAL A 81 -0.06 -12.44 -7.63
N VAL A 82 0.34 -12.78 -8.86
CA VAL A 82 1.20 -11.94 -9.71
C VAL A 82 0.34 -10.96 -10.50
N GLY A 83 0.69 -9.67 -10.43
CA GLY A 83 0.05 -8.59 -11.17
C GLY A 83 0.40 -7.22 -10.59
N VAL A 84 -0.38 -6.20 -10.94
CA VAL A 84 -0.26 -4.83 -10.44
C VAL A 84 -1.47 -4.52 -9.58
N SER A 85 -1.30 -3.84 -8.44
CA SER A 85 -2.45 -3.46 -7.63
C SER A 85 -3.33 -2.46 -8.39
N PHE A 86 -4.65 -2.54 -8.18
CA PHE A 86 -5.57 -1.58 -8.76
C PHE A 86 -5.29 -0.17 -8.22
N PHE A 87 -4.77 -0.07 -6.98
CA PHE A 87 -4.30 1.19 -6.40
C PHE A 87 -3.18 1.82 -7.22
N ASP A 88 -2.14 1.07 -7.57
CA ASP A 88 -1.01 1.57 -8.36
C ASP A 88 -1.45 2.03 -9.76
N ILE A 89 -2.35 1.26 -10.39
CA ILE A 89 -2.95 1.64 -11.68
C ILE A 89 -3.74 2.93 -11.53
N PHE A 90 -4.55 3.05 -10.48
CA PHE A 90 -5.37 4.22 -10.22
C PHE A 90 -4.54 5.47 -9.92
N GLU A 91 -3.47 5.34 -9.14
CA GLU A 91 -2.51 6.42 -8.89
C GLU A 91 -1.83 6.90 -10.18
N GLU A 92 -1.47 5.98 -11.08
CA GLU A 92 -0.92 6.35 -12.37
C GLU A 92 -1.95 7.12 -13.22
N LEU A 93 -3.22 6.67 -13.22
CA LEU A 93 -4.30 7.39 -13.91
C LEU A 93 -4.52 8.80 -13.35
N LEU A 94 -4.40 9.00 -12.02
CA LEU A 94 -4.47 10.34 -11.42
C LEU A 94 -3.33 11.24 -11.89
N LYS A 95 -2.13 10.68 -12.14
CA LYS A 95 -0.94 11.43 -12.56
C LYS A 95 -0.94 11.75 -14.06
N THR A 96 -1.35 10.79 -14.90
CA THR A 96 -1.13 10.85 -16.36
C THR A 96 -2.39 10.60 -17.19
N GLY A 97 -3.43 9.99 -16.62
CA GLY A 97 -4.62 9.52 -17.33
C GLY A 97 -5.71 10.57 -17.60
N GLY A 98 -5.68 11.71 -16.91
CA GLY A 98 -6.73 12.72 -17.01
C GLY A 98 -8.08 12.28 -16.40
N ALA A 99 -9.01 13.24 -16.25
CA ALA A 99 -10.22 13.02 -15.45
C ALA A 99 -11.10 11.86 -15.94
N ASN A 100 -11.31 11.72 -17.25
CA ASN A 100 -12.21 10.69 -17.80
C ASN A 100 -11.73 9.26 -17.50
N ASN A 101 -10.42 9.00 -17.54
CA ASN A 101 -9.89 7.65 -17.27
C ASN A 101 -9.99 7.30 -15.77
N VAL A 102 -9.76 8.29 -14.89
CA VAL A 102 -9.99 8.14 -13.44
C VAL A 102 -11.46 7.80 -13.18
N LEU A 103 -12.35 8.52 -13.85
CA LEU A 103 -13.78 8.28 -13.77
C LEU A 103 -14.12 6.87 -14.26
N GLU A 104 -13.66 6.44 -15.44
CA GLU A 104 -13.92 5.11 -15.96
C GLU A 104 -13.42 3.99 -15.02
N ALA A 105 -12.24 4.16 -14.42
CA ALA A 105 -11.71 3.21 -13.43
C ALA A 105 -12.63 3.06 -12.21
N LEU A 106 -13.19 4.16 -11.70
CA LEU A 106 -14.18 4.11 -10.60
C LEU A 106 -15.47 3.39 -11.00
N ASP A 107 -15.96 3.58 -12.23
CA ASP A 107 -17.17 2.90 -12.71
C ASP A 107 -16.95 1.40 -12.88
N ASN A 108 -15.78 1.01 -13.40
CA ASN A 108 -15.39 -0.39 -13.53
C ASN A 108 -15.31 -1.06 -12.15
N TYR A 109 -14.68 -0.40 -11.17
CA TYR A 109 -14.65 -0.86 -9.79
C TYR A 109 -16.07 -1.01 -9.21
N LYS A 110 -16.91 0.02 -9.36
CA LYS A 110 -18.30 0.01 -8.89
C LYS A 110 -19.08 -1.18 -9.45
N ALA A 111 -18.95 -1.44 -10.75
CA ALA A 111 -19.61 -2.56 -11.41
C ALA A 111 -19.17 -3.92 -10.84
N ILE A 112 -17.91 -4.09 -10.44
CA ILE A 112 -17.43 -5.30 -9.77
C ILE A 112 -18.10 -5.46 -8.41
N ILE A 113 -18.17 -4.40 -7.59
CA ILE A 113 -18.78 -4.47 -6.26
C ILE A 113 -20.29 -4.76 -6.36
N GLU A 114 -21.00 -4.08 -7.27
CA GLU A 114 -22.43 -4.28 -7.50
C GLU A 114 -22.76 -5.67 -8.06
N TYR A 115 -21.82 -6.34 -8.74
CA TYR A 115 -22.00 -7.70 -9.24
C TYR A 115 -22.32 -8.73 -8.14
N SER A 116 -21.92 -8.46 -6.89
CA SER A 116 -22.26 -9.30 -5.73
C SER A 116 -23.77 -9.40 -5.46
N ASN A 117 -24.56 -8.43 -5.93
CA ASN A 117 -26.01 -8.38 -5.75
C ASN A 117 -26.78 -9.31 -6.70
N LYS A 118 -26.48 -10.61 -6.71
CA LYS A 118 -27.13 -11.57 -7.62
C LYS A 118 -28.65 -11.69 -7.43
N GLY A 119 -29.17 -11.33 -6.25
CA GLY A 119 -30.59 -11.50 -5.89
C GLY A 119 -31.42 -10.21 -5.85
N HIS A 120 -30.81 -9.04 -6.08
CA HIS A 120 -31.45 -7.73 -5.82
C HIS A 120 -32.06 -7.63 -4.42
N GLU A 121 -31.38 -8.22 -3.44
CA GLU A 121 -31.89 -8.33 -2.08
C GLU A 121 -31.78 -6.97 -1.37
N LEU A 122 -32.73 -6.73 -0.48
CA LEU A 122 -32.73 -5.55 0.37
C LEU A 122 -32.00 -5.86 1.67
N PHE A 123 -31.24 -4.88 2.14
CA PHE A 123 -30.54 -4.91 3.41
C PHE A 123 -31.53 -5.04 4.57
N VAL A 124 -31.20 -5.92 5.51
CA VAL A 124 -31.91 -6.08 6.77
C VAL A 124 -30.88 -6.10 7.89
N VAL A 125 -31.18 -5.40 8.98
CA VAL A 125 -30.34 -5.43 10.17
C VAL A 125 -30.50 -6.78 10.86
N THR A 126 -29.38 -7.46 11.09
CA THR A 126 -29.31 -8.72 11.83
C THR A 126 -28.55 -8.53 13.14
N LYS A 127 -28.62 -9.53 14.02
CA LYS A 127 -27.86 -9.48 15.28
C LYS A 127 -26.35 -9.46 15.04
N ASP A 128 -25.88 -10.28 14.10
CA ASP A 128 -24.45 -10.33 13.73
C ASP A 128 -23.98 -9.00 13.12
N PHE A 129 -24.84 -8.35 12.33
CA PHE A 129 -24.59 -7.00 11.84
C PHE A 129 -24.42 -6.01 13.00
N GLU A 130 -25.34 -6.00 13.97
CA GLU A 130 -25.26 -5.10 15.13
C GLU A 130 -24.02 -5.36 15.99
N ASP A 131 -23.60 -6.61 16.12
CA ASP A 131 -22.43 -6.97 16.94
C ASP A 131 -21.11 -6.45 16.35
N VAL A 132 -21.04 -6.34 15.02
CA VAL A 132 -19.85 -5.82 14.30
C VAL A 132 -19.94 -4.31 14.07
N PHE A 133 -21.11 -3.84 13.64
CA PHE A 133 -21.30 -2.48 13.14
C PHE A 133 -22.09 -1.58 14.09
N GLY A 134 -22.57 -2.08 15.22
CA GLY A 134 -23.43 -1.33 16.13
C GLY A 134 -24.87 -1.18 15.61
N ARG A 135 -25.73 -0.61 16.45
CA ARG A 135 -27.15 -0.39 16.13
C ARG A 135 -27.34 0.93 15.35
N HIS A 136 -28.02 0.87 14.21
CA HIS A 136 -28.30 2.01 13.34
C HIS A 136 -29.78 2.06 12.95
N GLU A 137 -30.59 2.78 13.73
CA GLU A 137 -32.03 2.91 13.46
C GLU A 137 -32.32 3.64 12.13
N GLU A 138 -31.37 4.44 11.65
CA GLU A 138 -31.48 5.14 10.36
C GLU A 138 -31.34 4.17 9.18
N LEU A 139 -30.47 3.15 9.27
CA LEU A 139 -30.27 2.18 8.19
C LEU A 139 -31.50 1.30 7.98
N GLU A 140 -32.24 0.97 9.04
CA GLU A 140 -33.50 0.21 8.98
C GLU A 140 -34.59 0.92 8.17
N LYS A 141 -34.50 2.26 8.03
CA LYS A 141 -35.47 3.08 7.29
C LYS A 141 -35.07 3.30 5.84
N MET A 142 -33.89 2.81 5.42
CA MET A 142 -33.37 3.00 4.08
C MET A 142 -33.56 1.74 3.23
N GLU A 143 -34.00 1.92 1.99
CA GLU A 143 -34.05 0.84 1.00
C GLU A 143 -32.67 0.66 0.35
N LEU A 144 -31.79 -0.08 1.02
CA LEU A 144 -30.44 -0.36 0.53
C LEU A 144 -30.35 -1.76 -0.08
N GLN A 145 -29.60 -1.89 -1.16
CA GLN A 145 -29.22 -3.19 -1.71
C GLN A 145 -28.10 -3.84 -0.90
N THR A 146 -28.13 -5.18 -0.81
CA THR A 146 -27.17 -5.95 0.00
C THR A 146 -26.59 -7.15 -0.75
N SER A 147 -25.48 -7.68 -0.22
CA SER A 147 -25.01 -9.04 -0.48
C SER A 147 -24.78 -9.73 0.87
N PHE A 148 -25.19 -11.00 0.97
CA PHE A 148 -25.01 -11.83 2.17
C PHE A 148 -23.59 -12.29 2.38
N VAL A 149 -22.78 -12.38 1.32
CA VAL A 149 -21.36 -12.70 1.43
C VAL A 149 -20.61 -11.50 0.89
N THR A 150 -20.02 -10.72 1.79
CA THR A 150 -19.45 -9.41 1.45
C THR A 150 -18.15 -9.21 2.19
N ASP A 151 -17.08 -8.98 1.42
CA ASP A 151 -15.83 -8.44 1.94
C ASP A 151 -15.93 -6.91 1.97
N ILE A 152 -15.75 -6.31 3.14
CA ILE A 152 -15.72 -4.86 3.28
C ILE A 152 -14.33 -4.27 3.06
N ASP A 153 -13.30 -5.11 2.95
CA ASP A 153 -11.91 -4.68 2.70
C ASP A 153 -11.51 -4.81 1.23
N MET A 154 -12.48 -4.72 0.32
CA MET A 154 -12.27 -4.65 -1.13
C MET A 154 -11.72 -3.28 -1.58
N ILE A 155 -10.78 -2.72 -0.82
CA ILE A 155 -10.04 -1.51 -1.16
C ILE A 155 -9.09 -1.78 -2.34
N PHE A 156 -8.62 -0.73 -2.99
CA PHE A 156 -7.86 -0.85 -4.24
C PHE A 156 -6.54 -1.62 -4.07
N ASP A 157 -5.88 -1.51 -2.92
CA ASP A 157 -4.64 -2.23 -2.61
C ASP A 157 -4.82 -3.75 -2.56
N ASN A 158 -6.01 -4.22 -2.19
CA ASN A 158 -6.33 -5.64 -2.05
C ASN A 158 -6.80 -6.27 -3.38
N ILE A 159 -6.89 -5.47 -4.45
CA ILE A 159 -7.26 -5.93 -5.79
C ILE A 159 -6.04 -5.91 -6.69
N ILE A 160 -5.69 -7.07 -7.23
CA ILE A 160 -4.59 -7.24 -8.20
C ILE A 160 -5.16 -7.46 -9.60
N ILE A 161 -4.65 -6.70 -10.56
CA ILE A 161 -4.92 -6.88 -11.98
C ILE A 161 -3.77 -7.68 -12.59
N SER A 162 -4.05 -8.88 -13.08
CA SER A 162 -3.03 -9.69 -13.77
C SER A 162 -2.81 -9.22 -15.20
N ASP A 163 -1.72 -9.68 -15.83
CA ASP A 163 -1.33 -9.33 -17.20
C ASP A 163 -2.42 -9.60 -18.26
N ASN A 164 -3.32 -10.55 -18.00
CA ASN A 164 -4.46 -10.87 -18.87
C ASN A 164 -5.74 -10.05 -18.54
N GLY A 165 -5.64 -9.04 -17.67
CA GLY A 165 -6.73 -8.14 -17.29
C GLY A 165 -7.74 -8.69 -16.29
N LYS A 166 -7.47 -9.85 -15.65
CA LYS A 166 -8.36 -10.41 -14.63
C LYS A 166 -8.19 -9.66 -13.30
N TRP A 167 -9.31 -9.39 -12.65
CA TRP A 167 -9.38 -8.82 -11.33
C TRP A 167 -9.29 -9.93 -10.28
N GLN A 168 -8.39 -9.79 -9.32
CA GLN A 168 -8.13 -10.80 -8.30
C GLN A 168 -8.11 -10.16 -6.90
N LEU A 169 -8.93 -10.67 -5.98
CA LEU A 169 -8.94 -10.24 -4.58
C LEU A 169 -7.95 -11.09 -3.78
N ILE A 170 -6.97 -10.44 -3.14
CA ILE A 170 -5.90 -11.14 -2.41
C ILE A 170 -6.11 -11.19 -0.89
N ASP A 171 -6.81 -10.22 -0.32
CA ASP A 171 -7.11 -10.15 1.10
C ASP A 171 -8.61 -10.04 1.27
N TYR A 172 -9.18 -11.00 2.00
CA TYR A 172 -10.61 -11.12 2.29
C TYR A 172 -10.82 -11.34 3.78
N GLU A 173 -9.94 -10.73 4.59
CA GLU A 173 -9.94 -10.84 6.04
C GLU A 173 -11.23 -10.35 6.69
N TRP A 174 -11.86 -9.32 6.12
CA TRP A 174 -13.09 -8.73 6.65
C TRP A 174 -14.30 -9.07 5.77
N THR A 175 -14.44 -10.37 5.53
CA THR A 175 -15.62 -10.94 4.88
C THR A 175 -16.64 -11.39 5.90
N PHE A 176 -17.90 -11.05 5.65
CA PHE A 176 -19.02 -11.43 6.50
C PHE A 176 -20.07 -12.18 5.69
N ASP A 177 -20.75 -13.12 6.35
CA ASP A 177 -21.80 -13.98 5.81
C ASP A 177 -23.21 -13.54 6.25
N PHE A 178 -23.35 -12.27 6.65
CA PHE A 178 -24.62 -11.60 6.92
C PHE A 178 -24.82 -10.39 5.98
N PRO A 179 -26.04 -9.86 5.84
CA PRO A 179 -26.32 -8.72 4.98
C PRO A 179 -25.44 -7.51 5.29
N ILE A 180 -24.74 -7.00 4.26
CA ILE A 180 -24.02 -5.72 4.32
C ILE A 180 -24.50 -4.83 3.16
N PRO A 181 -24.76 -3.53 3.37
CA PRO A 181 -25.11 -2.63 2.27
C PRO A 181 -23.97 -2.55 1.25
N ILE A 182 -24.27 -2.75 -0.04
CA ILE A 182 -23.23 -2.70 -1.09
C ILE A 182 -22.59 -1.32 -1.16
N LYS A 183 -23.41 -0.28 -0.98
CA LYS A 183 -22.96 1.11 -0.91
C LYS A 183 -22.01 1.37 0.25
N TYR A 184 -22.03 0.56 1.33
CA TYR A 184 -21.05 0.69 2.42
C TYR A 184 -19.64 0.30 1.94
N VAL A 185 -19.51 -0.76 1.13
CA VAL A 185 -18.22 -1.17 0.54
C VAL A 185 -17.69 -0.06 -0.38
N LEU A 186 -18.56 0.48 -1.25
CA LEU A 186 -18.20 1.61 -2.12
C LEU A 186 -17.78 2.85 -1.33
N PHE A 187 -18.54 3.20 -0.28
CA PHE A 187 -18.22 4.30 0.62
C PHE A 187 -16.86 4.10 1.28
N ARG A 188 -16.60 2.92 1.84
CA ARG A 188 -15.38 2.60 2.56
C ARG A 188 -14.16 2.71 1.63
N THR A 189 -14.27 2.24 0.39
CA THR A 189 -13.20 2.38 -0.60
C THR A 189 -12.93 3.83 -0.96
N LEU A 190 -13.98 4.64 -1.23
CA LEU A 190 -13.79 6.08 -1.42
C LEU A 190 -13.16 6.74 -0.19
N PHE A 191 -13.59 6.34 1.00
CA PHE A 191 -13.11 6.90 2.25
C PHE A 191 -11.59 6.69 2.43
N TYR A 192 -11.05 5.51 2.12
CA TYR A 192 -9.59 5.30 2.12
C TYR A 192 -8.90 6.01 0.97
N LEU A 193 -9.45 5.93 -0.24
CA LEU A 193 -8.87 6.54 -1.43
C LEU A 193 -8.65 8.05 -1.26
N TYR A 194 -9.60 8.77 -0.66
CA TYR A 194 -9.48 10.21 -0.38
C TYR A 194 -8.48 10.54 0.73
N ASN A 195 -8.17 9.60 1.61
CA ASN A 195 -7.16 9.79 2.65
C ASN A 195 -5.74 9.52 2.14
N ASP A 196 -5.62 8.64 1.15
CA ASP A 196 -4.36 8.10 0.65
C ASP A 196 -3.92 8.68 -0.69
N THR A 197 -4.81 9.31 -1.46
CA THR A 197 -4.52 9.86 -2.79
C THR A 197 -4.91 11.33 -2.94
N SER A 198 -4.55 11.92 -4.08
CA SER A 198 -4.95 13.27 -4.49
C SER A 198 -6.21 13.31 -5.36
N ILE A 199 -7.08 12.29 -5.30
CA ILE A 199 -8.31 12.21 -6.10
C ILE A 199 -9.19 13.47 -5.96
N GLY A 200 -9.19 14.11 -4.79
CA GLY A 200 -9.93 15.36 -4.52
C GLY A 200 -9.60 16.53 -5.46
N ILE A 201 -8.49 16.47 -6.20
CA ILE A 201 -8.12 17.45 -7.24
C ILE A 201 -8.91 17.20 -8.54
N VAL A 202 -9.26 15.95 -8.81
CA VAL A 202 -9.91 15.50 -10.06
C VAL A 202 -11.42 15.39 -9.89
N LEU A 203 -11.86 14.86 -8.75
CA LEU A 203 -13.25 14.62 -8.41
C LEU A 203 -13.43 15.02 -6.96
N ASP A 204 -14.39 15.88 -6.65
CA ASP A 204 -14.65 16.24 -5.26
C ASP A 204 -15.48 15.17 -4.54
N TRP A 205 -15.50 15.25 -3.20
CA TRP A 205 -16.13 14.24 -2.38
C TRP A 205 -17.65 14.08 -2.64
N PRO A 206 -18.46 15.16 -2.72
CA PRO A 206 -19.86 15.06 -3.12
C PRO A 206 -20.08 14.38 -4.47
N ASP A 207 -19.31 14.73 -5.51
CA ASP A 207 -19.46 14.16 -6.84
C ASP A 207 -19.03 12.69 -6.87
N ALA A 208 -17.99 12.31 -6.12
CA ALA A 208 -17.59 10.91 -5.97
C ALA A 208 -18.67 10.06 -5.28
N LEU A 209 -19.28 10.57 -4.21
CA LEU A 209 -20.40 9.90 -3.55
C LEU A 209 -21.58 9.73 -4.53
N ALA A 210 -21.97 10.81 -5.21
CA ALA A 210 -23.07 10.77 -6.18
C ALA A 210 -22.81 9.76 -7.30
N ARG A 211 -21.56 9.68 -7.79
CA ARG A 211 -21.16 8.71 -8.81
C ARG A 211 -21.22 7.26 -8.33
N MET A 212 -20.89 7.01 -7.06
CA MET A 212 -21.11 5.72 -6.41
C MET A 212 -22.59 5.46 -6.05
N GLY A 213 -23.50 6.38 -6.37
CA GLY A 213 -24.92 6.28 -6.06
C GLY A 213 -25.22 6.49 -4.57
N ILE A 214 -24.34 7.17 -3.84
CA ILE A 214 -24.42 7.37 -2.40
C ILE A 214 -24.90 8.79 -2.12
N ASN A 215 -25.99 8.94 -1.39
CA ASN A 215 -26.47 10.23 -0.93
C ASN A 215 -25.82 10.64 0.40
N HIS A 216 -25.99 11.90 0.80
CA HIS A 216 -25.37 12.43 2.01
C HIS A 216 -25.85 11.74 3.32
N GLY A 217 -27.13 11.36 3.38
CA GLY A 217 -27.69 10.64 4.52
C GLY A 217 -27.11 9.23 4.67
N GLU A 218 -27.00 8.51 3.55
CA GLU A 218 -26.32 7.20 3.47
C GLU A 218 -24.86 7.32 3.91
N ALA A 219 -24.10 8.28 3.35
CA ALA A 219 -22.69 8.50 3.71
C ALA A 219 -22.50 8.83 5.20
N THR A 220 -23.45 9.54 5.81
CA THR A 220 -23.42 9.85 7.25
C THR A 220 -23.61 8.58 8.09
N CYS A 221 -24.55 7.71 7.71
CA CYS A 221 -24.76 6.44 8.39
C CYS A 221 -23.56 5.50 8.19
N PHE A 222 -23.03 5.40 6.97
CA PHE A 222 -21.84 4.58 6.68
C PHE A 222 -20.60 5.03 7.45
N ARG A 223 -20.46 6.34 7.72
CA ARG A 223 -19.39 6.84 8.60
C ARG A 223 -19.55 6.35 10.05
N LYS A 224 -20.77 6.34 10.58
CA LYS A 224 -21.05 5.77 11.91
C LYS A 224 -20.80 4.26 11.92
N MET A 225 -21.21 3.56 10.86
CA MET A 225 -20.97 2.13 10.68
C MET A 225 -19.47 1.80 10.66
N GLU A 226 -18.67 2.56 9.91
CA GLU A 226 -17.20 2.43 9.89
C GLU A 226 -16.58 2.65 11.28
N HIS A 227 -17.05 3.67 12.02
CA HIS A 227 -16.55 3.94 13.36
C HIS A 227 -16.75 2.74 14.31
N HIS A 228 -17.94 2.12 14.29
CA HIS A 228 -18.21 0.94 15.11
C HIS A 228 -17.38 -0.26 14.68
N PHE A 229 -17.21 -0.46 13.37
CA PHE A 229 -16.34 -1.52 12.87
C PHE A 229 -14.89 -1.34 13.38
N GLN A 230 -14.37 -0.12 13.41
CA GLN A 230 -13.04 0.12 14.01
C GLN A 230 -13.00 -0.22 15.50
N GLN A 231 -14.04 0.11 16.26
CA GLN A 231 -14.12 -0.28 17.67
C GLN A 231 -14.21 -1.80 17.84
N TYR A 232 -14.93 -2.49 16.96
CA TYR A 232 -15.02 -3.95 16.93
C TYR A 232 -13.66 -4.60 16.69
N VAL A 233 -12.87 -4.09 15.74
CA VAL A 233 -11.51 -4.59 15.45
C VAL A 233 -10.57 -4.34 16.62
N MET A 234 -10.68 -3.18 17.28
CA MET A 234 -9.75 -2.78 18.34
C MET A 234 -10.09 -3.34 19.73
N LYS A 235 -11.37 -3.52 20.09
CA LYS A 235 -11.88 -3.89 21.43
C LYS A 235 -11.13 -3.23 22.61
N GLY A 236 -10.76 -1.96 22.48
CA GLY A 236 -10.06 -1.20 23.51
C GLY A 236 -8.53 -1.30 23.52
N VAL A 237 -7.91 -1.98 22.54
CA VAL A 237 -6.47 -1.88 22.29
C VAL A 237 -6.14 -0.43 21.91
N ARG A 238 -5.25 0.21 22.69
CA ARG A 238 -4.75 1.57 22.40
C ARG A 238 -3.29 1.50 21.98
N THR A 239 -3.01 1.76 20.71
CA THR A 239 -1.65 1.98 20.19
C THR A 239 -1.53 3.42 19.71
N ILE A 240 -0.29 3.95 19.66
CA ILE A 240 -0.05 5.30 19.11
C ILE A 240 -0.59 5.39 17.67
N GLU A 241 -0.40 4.32 16.90
CA GLU A 241 -0.90 4.20 15.53
C GLU A 241 -2.42 4.13 15.46
N SER A 242 -3.09 3.44 16.39
CA SER A 242 -4.55 3.37 16.45
C SER A 242 -5.20 4.68 16.91
N GLU A 243 -4.56 5.42 17.81
CA GLU A 243 -5.01 6.77 18.21
C GLU A 243 -4.85 7.75 17.04
N VAL A 244 -3.75 7.65 16.29
CA VAL A 244 -3.54 8.41 15.06
C VAL A 244 -4.57 8.02 13.99
N ASN A 245 -4.90 6.73 13.84
CA ASN A 245 -5.87 6.23 12.87
C ASN A 245 -7.33 6.51 13.23
N ASN A 246 -7.72 6.41 14.50
CA ASN A 246 -9.08 6.78 14.94
C ASN A 246 -9.33 8.28 14.76
N GLY A 247 -8.31 9.10 15.00
CA GLY A 247 -8.32 10.51 14.63
C GLY A 247 -8.52 10.71 13.12
N ARG A 248 -7.74 10.00 12.27
CA ARG A 248 -7.85 10.07 10.79
C ARG A 248 -9.27 9.82 10.25
N LYS A 249 -10.14 9.09 10.97
CA LYS A 249 -11.39 8.55 10.41
C LYS A 249 -12.67 9.36 10.65
N GLN A 250 -12.62 10.39 11.50
CA GLN A 250 -13.77 11.25 11.75
C GLN A 250 -13.61 12.56 10.97
N ASN A 251 -14.34 12.74 9.85
CA ASN A 251 -14.52 14.09 9.26
C ASN A 251 -15.43 14.88 10.21
N ILE A 252 -14.84 15.41 11.28
CA ILE A 252 -15.43 16.43 12.13
C ILE A 252 -15.09 17.79 11.49
N ALA A 253 -16.01 18.74 11.54
CA ALA A 253 -15.73 20.12 11.17
C ALA A 253 -14.51 20.66 11.94
N PHE A 254 -13.67 21.46 11.27
CA PHE A 254 -12.38 21.92 11.82
C PHE A 254 -12.55 22.71 13.14
N GLU A 255 -13.71 23.33 13.35
CA GLU A 255 -14.04 24.07 14.56
C GLU A 255 -14.33 23.19 15.81
N GLU A 256 -14.61 21.89 15.64
CA GLU A 256 -15.03 20.98 16.73
C GLU A 256 -13.89 20.07 17.24
N LEU A 257 -12.65 20.27 16.78
CA LEU A 257 -11.49 19.45 17.15
C LEU A 257 -10.86 19.88 18.49
N THR A 258 -10.56 18.93 19.39
CA THR A 258 -9.79 19.18 20.63
C THR A 258 -8.31 19.50 20.35
N ASP A 259 -7.68 20.31 21.19
CA ASP A 259 -6.33 20.89 20.97
C ASP A 259 -5.21 19.88 20.66
N GLY A 260 -5.25 18.66 21.21
CA GLY A 260 -4.25 17.62 20.90
C GLY A 260 -4.29 17.11 19.45
N TYR A 261 -5.43 17.27 18.76
CA TYR A 261 -5.58 16.85 17.36
C TYR A 261 -5.03 17.89 16.37
N ARG A 262 -5.00 19.17 16.76
CA ARG A 262 -4.39 20.27 15.98
C ARG A 262 -2.88 20.04 15.82
N GLU A 263 -2.22 19.56 16.87
CA GLU A 263 -0.80 19.19 16.83
C GLU A 263 -0.56 18.00 15.89
N GLY A 264 -1.40 16.97 15.91
CA GLY A 264 -1.26 15.79 15.04
C GLY A 264 -1.36 16.09 13.54
N VAL A 265 -2.29 16.97 13.13
CA VAL A 265 -2.41 17.42 11.73
C VAL A 265 -1.18 18.24 11.30
N TRP A 266 -0.67 19.10 12.20
CA TRP A 266 0.57 19.84 11.97
C TRP A 266 1.77 18.90 11.79
N TYR A 267 1.92 17.91 12.67
CA TYR A 267 2.99 16.90 12.55
C TYR A 267 2.88 16.06 11.28
N LYS A 268 1.66 15.75 10.79
CA LYS A 268 1.44 14.99 9.55
C LYS A 268 1.80 15.79 8.30
N SER A 269 1.37 17.05 8.21
CA SER A 269 1.77 17.95 7.11
C SER A 269 3.28 18.15 7.12
N ARG A 270 3.86 18.31 8.31
CA ARG A 270 5.31 18.42 8.48
C ARG A 270 6.05 17.14 8.12
N TYR A 271 5.52 15.97 8.46
CA TYR A 271 6.12 14.68 8.09
C TYR A 271 6.09 14.46 6.58
N ARG A 272 4.97 14.78 5.90
CA ARG A 272 4.87 14.67 4.43
C ARG A 272 5.83 15.64 3.72
N GLU A 273 5.98 16.86 4.22
CA GLU A 273 6.99 17.80 3.75
C GLU A 273 8.40 17.23 3.92
N LEU A 274 8.72 16.74 5.13
CA LEU A 274 10.03 16.16 5.44
C LEU A 274 10.31 14.89 4.62
N GLU A 275 9.31 14.07 4.35
CA GLU A 275 9.45 12.88 3.52
C GLU A 275 9.73 13.25 2.06
N LYS A 276 9.09 14.29 1.55
CA LYS A 276 9.37 14.84 0.22
C LYS A 276 10.78 15.42 0.14
N GLU A 277 11.16 16.26 1.12
CA GLU A 277 12.51 16.80 1.24
C GLU A 277 13.55 15.68 1.35
N TYR A 278 13.27 14.61 2.10
CA TYR A 278 14.13 13.44 2.22
C TYR A 278 14.31 12.72 0.88
N LYS A 279 13.23 12.50 0.12
CA LYS A 279 13.30 11.88 -1.22
C LYS A 279 14.13 12.73 -2.18
N GLU A 280 13.94 14.05 -2.18
CA GLU A 280 14.75 14.98 -2.98
C GLU A 280 16.23 14.97 -2.57
N CYS A 281 16.52 14.99 -1.28
CA CYS A 281 17.87 14.90 -0.74
C CYS A 281 18.54 13.56 -1.08
N LYS A 282 17.80 12.45 -1.03
CA LYS A 282 18.28 11.12 -1.40
C LYS A 282 18.67 11.06 -2.87
N THR A 283 17.87 11.64 -3.76
CA THR A 283 18.19 11.74 -5.19
C THR A 283 19.46 12.56 -5.42
N LYS A 284 19.57 13.75 -4.81
CA LYS A 284 20.78 14.59 -4.90
C LYS A 284 22.02 13.89 -4.36
N LEU A 285 21.89 13.14 -3.25
CA LEU A 285 23.00 12.39 -2.68
C LEU A 285 23.53 11.35 -3.68
N GLU A 286 22.64 10.67 -4.40
CA GLU A 286 23.04 9.69 -5.41
C GLU A 286 23.72 10.33 -6.62
N GLU A 287 23.26 11.52 -7.03
CA GLU A 287 23.97 12.35 -8.02
C GLU A 287 25.38 12.72 -7.56
N TYR A 288 25.54 13.20 -6.32
CA TYR A 288 26.87 13.54 -5.77
C TYR A 288 27.80 12.34 -5.66
N LYS A 289 27.30 11.15 -5.31
CA LYS A 289 28.10 9.92 -5.35
C LYS A 289 28.61 9.62 -6.76
N ASN A 290 27.77 9.82 -7.77
CA ASN A 290 28.16 9.65 -9.17
C ASN A 290 29.22 10.69 -9.60
N TYR A 291 29.07 11.96 -9.19
CA TYR A 291 30.09 12.98 -9.42
C TYR A 291 31.43 12.62 -8.76
N LYS A 292 31.40 12.18 -7.50
CA LYS A 292 32.60 11.74 -6.77
C LYS A 292 33.30 10.58 -7.50
N ARG A 293 32.56 9.56 -7.92
CA ARG A 293 33.10 8.42 -8.68
C ARG A 293 33.82 8.89 -9.96
N ARG A 294 33.20 9.80 -10.72
CA ARG A 294 33.82 10.39 -11.93
C ARG A 294 35.09 11.19 -11.60
N ALA A 295 35.09 11.95 -10.51
CA ALA A 295 36.27 12.71 -10.09
C ALA A 295 37.44 11.79 -9.68
N GLU A 296 37.14 10.69 -8.98
CA GLU A 296 38.12 9.66 -8.62
C GLU A 296 38.73 8.99 -9.87
N GLU A 297 37.91 8.67 -10.88
CA GLU A 297 38.38 8.16 -12.18
C GLU A 297 39.32 9.15 -12.91
N ILE A 298 39.00 10.45 -12.86
CA ILE A 298 39.85 11.49 -13.46
C ILE A 298 41.17 11.63 -12.70
N LEU A 299 41.14 11.60 -11.37
CA LEU A 299 42.33 11.66 -10.53
C LEU A 299 43.26 10.46 -10.77
N ASP A 300 42.72 9.25 -10.90
CA ASP A 300 43.50 8.06 -11.25
C ASP A 300 44.19 8.20 -12.62
N LYS A 301 43.46 8.69 -13.64
CA LYS A 301 44.04 8.99 -14.96
C LYS A 301 45.15 10.03 -14.87
N TYR A 302 44.95 11.10 -14.11
CA TYR A 302 45.96 12.14 -13.93
C TYR A 302 47.20 11.61 -13.19
N GLY A 303 47.02 10.77 -12.17
CA GLY A 303 48.10 10.11 -11.45
C GLY A 303 48.99 9.28 -12.38
N LYS A 304 48.38 8.45 -13.24
CA LYS A 304 49.08 7.65 -14.25
C LYS A 304 49.86 8.53 -15.24
N LEU A 305 49.25 9.61 -15.73
CA LEU A 305 49.89 10.55 -16.65
C LEU A 305 51.07 11.28 -15.99
N ARG A 306 50.93 11.67 -14.72
CA ARG A 306 51.98 12.34 -13.95
C ARG A 306 53.18 11.42 -13.71
N GLU A 307 52.96 10.15 -13.39
CA GLU A 307 54.05 9.18 -13.27
C GLU A 307 54.80 9.00 -14.59
N GLU A 308 54.07 8.93 -15.71
CA GLU A 308 54.67 8.84 -17.02
C GLU A 308 55.52 10.07 -17.35
N TYR A 309 55.00 11.27 -17.08
CA TYR A 309 55.75 12.51 -17.24
C TYR A 309 57.05 12.51 -16.42
N LEU A 310 56.99 12.16 -15.13
CA LEU A 310 58.18 12.09 -14.27
C LEU A 310 59.22 11.06 -14.77
N ARG A 311 58.75 9.91 -15.28
CA ARG A 311 59.62 8.91 -15.92
C ARG A 311 60.33 9.49 -17.16
N GLN A 312 59.61 10.23 -18.01
CA GLN A 312 60.18 10.87 -19.20
C GLN A 312 61.17 11.98 -18.82
N GLU A 313 60.85 12.80 -17.82
CA GLU A 313 61.71 13.89 -17.35
C GLU A 313 63.03 13.37 -16.76
N SER A 314 62.97 12.31 -15.97
CA SER A 314 64.16 11.66 -15.40
C SER A 314 65.10 11.13 -16.49
N LYS A 315 64.54 10.45 -17.52
CA LYS A 315 65.30 10.01 -18.70
C LYS A 315 65.97 11.18 -19.43
N LEU A 316 65.27 12.31 -19.59
CA LEU A 316 65.83 13.50 -20.22
C LEU A 316 66.98 14.12 -19.40
N ARG A 317 66.86 14.16 -18.07
CA ARG A 317 67.95 14.62 -17.18
C ARG A 317 69.18 13.72 -17.28
N GLU A 318 69.01 12.40 -17.29
CA GLU A 318 70.13 11.46 -17.49
C GLU A 318 70.82 11.67 -18.84
N LEU A 319 70.05 11.81 -19.93
CA LEU A 319 70.59 12.06 -21.27
C LEU A 319 71.38 13.38 -21.31
N ARG A 320 70.86 14.44 -20.69
CA ARG A 320 71.56 15.74 -20.56
C ARG A 320 72.85 15.60 -19.74
N GLY A 321 72.81 14.89 -18.60
CA GLY A 321 73.98 14.61 -17.78
C GLY A 321 75.07 13.84 -18.53
N ARG A 322 74.70 12.79 -19.27
CA ARG A 322 75.62 12.02 -20.13
C ARG A 322 76.23 12.89 -21.23
N LYS A 323 75.44 13.79 -21.83
CA LYS A 323 75.92 14.74 -22.86
C LYS A 323 76.93 15.73 -22.26
N LEU A 324 76.64 16.31 -21.11
CA LEU A 324 77.54 17.23 -20.41
C LEU A 324 78.84 16.54 -19.95
N TYR A 325 78.77 15.31 -19.42
CA TYR A 325 79.95 14.51 -19.06
C TYR A 325 80.84 14.24 -20.28
N LYS A 326 80.25 13.89 -21.44
CA LYS A 326 81.00 13.70 -22.70
C LYS A 326 81.68 14.99 -23.17
N ILE A 327 81.03 16.15 -22.99
CA ILE A 327 81.61 17.46 -23.31
C ILE A 327 82.76 17.79 -22.35
N GLY A 328 82.58 17.63 -21.03
CA GLY A 328 83.63 17.85 -20.02
C GLY A 328 84.86 16.96 -20.24
N LYS A 329 84.67 15.68 -20.60
CA LYS A 329 85.78 14.77 -20.97
C LYS A 329 86.56 15.22 -22.21
N ARG A 330 85.93 15.97 -23.13
CA ARG A 330 86.60 16.54 -24.31
C ARG A 330 87.37 17.81 -23.97
N ILE A 331 86.87 18.60 -23.02
CA ILE A 331 87.54 19.83 -22.56
C ILE A 331 88.80 19.49 -21.73
N ASN A 332 88.77 18.48 -20.87
CA ASN A 332 89.95 18.03 -20.08
C ASN A 332 91.02 17.25 -20.88
N LYS A 333 90.84 17.12 -22.20
CA LYS A 333 91.79 16.46 -23.13
C LYS A 333 92.50 17.46 -24.05
N LEU A 334 92.18 18.74 -23.92
CA LEU A 334 92.95 19.87 -24.43
C LEU A 334 93.77 20.43 -23.26
#